data_AF-A0A522E260-F1
#
_entry.id   AF-A0A522E260-F1
#
_cell.length_a   1.000
_cell.length_b   1.000
_cell.length_c   1.000
_cell.angle_alpha   90.00
_cell.angle_beta   90.00
_cell.angle_gamma   90.00
#
_symmetry.space_group_name_H-M   'P 1'
#
loop_
_entity.id
_entity.type
_entity.pdbx_description
1 polymer ?
#
loop_
_entity_poly.entity_id
_entity_poly.type
_entity_poly.pdbx_seq_one_letter_code
_entity_poly.pdbx_strand_id
1 'polypeptide(L)'
;MGFVPAGFELALGMLIISMIGWGSWANTLKRCGNWRFEAWYVFYAIGFFLSTLVFNFTLGMMGQPTFLDVLSVASGSDMAYASASGIIWNIGNIMLVVSIVLAGFAFAFPIGVGIAIVLGTILSYIVNPNGNPFLLFLGITFIIAAIILDSFAYILRDKHLGRKLNGSKIKKGIIFSIITGILIGLFPFFLSLSLTPKGSLDSYAVMLFFTGGALLSTAPFIYLISKFRA
;
A
#
# COMPACT_ATOMS: atom_id res chain seq x y z
N MET A 1 3.67 8.88 -22.16
CA MET A 1 2.92 8.72 -20.91
C MET A 1 1.50 8.40 -21.29
N GLY A 2 0.91 7.38 -20.66
CA GLY A 2 -0.53 7.09 -20.79
C GLY A 2 -1.43 8.25 -20.35
N PHE A 3 -2.72 7.98 -20.17
CA PHE A 3 -3.70 9.00 -19.80
C PHE A 3 -3.30 9.78 -18.53
N VAL A 4 -3.33 11.11 -18.60
CA VAL A 4 -3.14 12.00 -17.45
C VAL A 4 -4.39 12.88 -17.33
N PRO A 5 -5.01 13.00 -16.15
CA PRO A 5 -6.19 13.83 -15.99
C PRO A 5 -5.85 15.30 -16.29
N ALA A 6 -6.48 15.87 -17.33
CA ALA A 6 -6.18 17.19 -17.85
C ALA A 6 -6.69 18.36 -16.99
N GLY A 7 -7.43 18.09 -15.92
CA GLY A 7 -8.05 19.12 -15.07
C GLY A 7 -8.20 18.67 -13.62
N PHE A 8 -8.30 19.66 -12.73
CA PHE A 8 -8.41 19.46 -11.28
C PHE A 8 -9.62 18.58 -10.91
N GLU A 9 -10.78 18.83 -11.50
CA GLU A 9 -12.02 18.09 -11.18
C GLU A 9 -11.90 16.60 -11.50
N LEU A 10 -11.29 16.27 -12.65
CA LEU A 10 -11.09 14.89 -13.06
C LEU A 10 -10.04 14.20 -12.19
N ALA A 11 -8.94 14.89 -11.88
CA ALA A 11 -7.92 14.38 -10.96
C ALA A 11 -8.50 14.12 -9.56
N LEU A 12 -9.31 15.04 -9.04
CA LEU A 12 -9.99 14.92 -7.75
C LEU A 12 -11.00 13.76 -7.76
N GLY A 13 -11.80 13.63 -8.82
CA GLY A 13 -12.75 12.53 -8.98
C GLY A 13 -12.05 11.17 -8.98
N MET A 14 -10.94 11.04 -9.73
CA MET A 14 -10.13 9.84 -9.74
C MET A 14 -9.48 9.54 -8.38
N LEU A 15 -9.02 10.58 -7.68
CA LEU A 15 -8.48 10.45 -6.31
C LEU A 15 -9.54 9.91 -5.35
N ILE A 16 -10.76 10.43 -5.38
CA ILE A 16 -11.87 9.97 -4.53
C ILE A 16 -12.19 8.50 -4.82
N ILE A 17 -12.30 8.13 -6.11
CA ILE A 17 -12.54 6.74 -6.52
C ILE A 17 -11.41 5.82 -6.03
N SER A 18 -10.16 6.27 -6.15
CA SER A 18 -9.00 5.53 -5.63
C SER A 18 -9.08 5.30 -4.12
N MET A 19 -9.47 6.33 -3.35
CA MET A 19 -9.63 6.21 -1.90
C MET A 19 -10.75 5.24 -1.50
N ILE A 20 -11.85 5.20 -2.27
CA ILE A 20 -12.93 4.21 -2.08
C ILE A 20 -12.39 2.80 -2.36
N GLY A 21 -11.65 2.62 -3.46
CA GLY A 21 -11.01 1.35 -3.80
C GLY A 21 -10.07 0.87 -2.69
N TRP A 22 -9.20 1.76 -2.21
CA TRP A 22 -8.26 1.47 -1.12
C TRP A 22 -8.98 1.12 0.19
N GLY A 23 -10.07 1.79 0.57
CA GLY A 23 -10.81 1.46 1.80
C GLY A 23 -11.66 0.17 1.71
N SER A 24 -11.90 -0.34 0.51
CA SER A 24 -12.89 -1.41 0.29
C SER A 24 -12.42 -2.82 0.64
N TRP A 25 -11.11 -3.06 0.80
CA TRP A 25 -10.57 -4.41 1.04
C TRP A 25 -11.14 -5.06 2.31
N ALA A 26 -11.32 -4.28 3.39
CA ALA A 26 -11.87 -4.81 4.64
C ALA A 26 -13.35 -5.23 4.48
N ASN A 27 -14.09 -4.57 3.59
CA ASN A 27 -15.49 -4.88 3.31
C ASN A 27 -15.63 -6.12 2.43
N THR A 28 -14.74 -6.29 1.43
CA THR A 28 -14.75 -7.50 0.59
C THR A 28 -14.36 -8.74 1.40
N LEU A 29 -13.39 -8.63 2.32
CA LEU A 29 -13.06 -9.72 3.25
C LEU A 29 -14.26 -10.09 4.13
N LYS A 30 -14.95 -9.11 4.74
CA LYS A 30 -16.16 -9.37 5.55
C LYS A 30 -17.27 -10.04 4.75
N ARG A 31 -17.43 -9.67 3.47
CA ARG A 31 -18.47 -10.24 2.59
C ARG A 31 -18.20 -11.69 2.21
N CYS A 32 -16.94 -12.14 2.22
CA CYS A 32 -16.58 -13.53 2.00
C CYS A 32 -16.92 -14.45 3.21
N GLY A 33 -17.43 -13.91 4.32
CA GLY A 33 -17.91 -14.70 5.45
C GLY A 33 -16.78 -15.49 6.12
N ASN A 34 -16.86 -16.84 6.05
CA ASN A 34 -15.96 -17.75 6.76
C ASN A 34 -14.71 -18.14 5.95
N TRP A 35 -14.42 -17.45 4.86
CA TRP A 35 -13.21 -17.73 4.09
C TRP A 35 -11.94 -17.48 4.92
N ARG A 36 -10.95 -18.33 4.72
CA ARG A 36 -9.61 -18.11 5.26
C ARG A 36 -9.04 -16.83 4.65
N PHE A 37 -8.41 -16.00 5.49
CA PHE A 37 -7.77 -14.76 5.05
C PHE A 37 -6.76 -15.03 3.93
N GLU A 38 -6.01 -16.12 4.05
CA GLU A 38 -5.04 -16.59 3.07
C GLU A 38 -5.67 -16.78 1.69
N ALA A 39 -6.78 -17.52 1.62
CA ALA A 39 -7.47 -17.79 0.35
C ALA A 39 -8.01 -16.48 -0.26
N TRP A 40 -8.64 -15.63 0.55
CA TRP A 40 -9.11 -14.31 0.10
C TRP A 40 -7.97 -13.44 -0.42
N TYR A 41 -6.81 -13.42 0.27
CA TYR A 41 -5.68 -12.58 -0.09
C TYR A 41 -5.03 -13.00 -1.41
N VAL A 42 -4.99 -14.30 -1.74
CA VAL A 42 -4.54 -14.76 -3.08
C VAL A 42 -5.41 -14.14 -4.18
N PHE A 43 -6.74 -14.25 -4.05
CA PHE A 43 -7.65 -13.69 -5.05
C PHE A 43 -7.60 -12.17 -5.10
N TYR A 44 -7.42 -11.52 -3.95
CA TYR A 44 -7.19 -10.08 -3.88
C TYR A 44 -5.93 -9.67 -4.66
N ALA A 45 -4.80 -10.35 -4.47
CA ALA A 45 -3.55 -10.06 -5.16
C ALA A 45 -3.66 -10.32 -6.68
N ILE A 46 -4.34 -11.40 -7.09
CA ILE A 46 -4.61 -11.66 -8.52
C ILE A 46 -5.48 -10.54 -9.10
N GLY A 47 -6.57 -10.19 -8.43
CA GLY A 47 -7.46 -9.11 -8.87
C GLY A 47 -6.75 -7.77 -8.97
N PHE A 48 -5.83 -7.48 -8.03
CA PHE A 48 -5.00 -6.28 -8.05
C PHE A 48 -4.10 -6.23 -9.28
N PHE A 49 -3.39 -7.32 -9.59
CA PHE A 49 -2.55 -7.43 -10.80
C PHE A 49 -3.38 -7.35 -12.10
N LEU A 50 -4.50 -8.06 -12.18
CA LEU A 50 -5.39 -8.03 -13.35
C LEU A 50 -5.97 -6.63 -13.59
N SER A 51 -6.33 -5.91 -12.52
CA SER A 51 -6.83 -4.54 -12.64
C SER A 51 -5.78 -3.61 -13.25
N THR A 52 -4.51 -3.78 -12.87
CA THR A 52 -3.40 -3.04 -13.49
C THR A 52 -3.22 -3.38 -14.96
N LEU A 53 -3.36 -4.65 -15.36
CA LEU A 53 -3.35 -5.02 -16.78
C LEU A 53 -4.46 -4.30 -17.55
N VAL A 54 -5.68 -4.29 -17.02
CA VAL A 54 -6.81 -3.58 -17.64
C VAL A 54 -6.48 -2.09 -17.80
N PHE A 55 -5.98 -1.42 -16.76
CA PHE A 55 -5.63 0.00 -16.86
C PHE A 55 -4.47 0.27 -17.84
N ASN A 56 -3.46 -0.59 -17.90
CA ASN A 56 -2.33 -0.42 -18.81
C ASN A 56 -2.74 -0.58 -20.28
N PHE A 57 -3.58 -1.57 -20.58
CA PHE A 57 -4.09 -1.79 -21.95
C PHE A 57 -5.27 -0.86 -22.34
N THR A 58 -5.76 -0.03 -21.41
CA THR A 58 -6.79 0.98 -21.69
C THR A 58 -6.22 2.38 -21.57
N LEU A 59 -6.21 2.94 -20.35
CA LEU A 59 -5.71 4.28 -20.04
C LEU A 59 -4.22 4.44 -20.40
N GLY A 60 -3.41 3.41 -20.21
CA GLY A 60 -1.99 3.41 -20.58
C GLY A 60 -1.73 3.54 -22.09
N MET A 61 -2.72 3.22 -22.94
CA MET A 61 -2.59 3.28 -24.40
C MET A 61 -3.04 4.63 -25.00
N MET A 62 -3.67 5.51 -24.23
CA MET A 62 -4.30 6.73 -24.75
C MET A 62 -3.33 7.90 -25.01
N GLY A 63 -2.11 7.85 -24.47
CA GLY A 63 -1.13 8.93 -24.59
C GLY A 63 0.14 8.50 -25.33
N GLN A 64 1.08 9.45 -25.49
CA GLN A 64 2.35 9.22 -26.18
C GLN A 64 3.53 9.57 -25.26
N PRO A 65 4.59 8.74 -25.16
CA PRO A 65 4.62 7.33 -25.60
C PRO A 65 3.49 6.50 -24.97
N THR A 66 3.00 5.48 -25.67
CA THR A 66 2.01 4.52 -25.13
C THR A 66 2.66 3.60 -24.10
N PHE A 67 1.85 2.88 -23.32
CA PHE A 67 2.34 1.85 -22.41
C PHE A 67 3.26 0.82 -23.10
N LEU A 68 2.94 0.38 -24.32
CA LEU A 68 3.78 -0.56 -25.07
C LEU A 68 5.10 0.06 -25.52
N ASP A 69 5.09 1.33 -25.92
CA ASP A 69 6.32 2.04 -26.29
C ASP A 69 7.25 2.15 -25.08
N VAL A 70 6.72 2.52 -23.91
CA VAL A 70 7.48 2.58 -22.64
C VAL A 70 8.04 1.21 -22.30
N LEU A 71 7.25 0.15 -22.44
CA LEU A 71 7.69 -1.22 -22.14
C LEU A 71 8.81 -1.69 -23.09
N SER A 72 8.79 -1.26 -24.36
CA SER A 72 9.79 -1.65 -25.36
C SER A 72 11.20 -1.12 -25.07
N VAL A 73 11.31 -0.03 -24.30
CA VAL A 73 12.57 0.64 -23.95
C VAL A 73 12.86 0.59 -22.45
N ALA A 74 12.06 -0.15 -21.67
CA ALA A 74 12.20 -0.25 -20.23
C ALA A 74 13.51 -0.95 -19.84
N SER A 75 14.26 -0.35 -18.93
CA SER A 75 15.47 -0.95 -18.38
C SER A 75 15.11 -2.10 -17.43
N GLY A 76 15.84 -3.22 -17.53
CA GLY A 76 15.70 -4.34 -16.61
C GLY A 76 15.98 -3.96 -15.15
N SER A 77 16.85 -2.97 -14.89
CA SER A 77 17.10 -2.45 -13.53
C SER A 77 15.85 -1.80 -12.94
N ASP A 78 15.11 -1.04 -13.73
CA ASP A 78 13.97 -0.27 -13.27
C ASP A 78 12.77 -1.18 -13.06
N MET A 79 12.59 -2.17 -13.95
CA MET A 79 11.64 -3.26 -13.76
C MET A 79 11.91 -4.03 -12.46
N ALA A 80 13.18 -4.29 -12.15
CA ALA A 80 13.58 -4.95 -10.91
C ALA A 80 13.31 -4.08 -9.67
N TYR A 81 13.61 -2.77 -9.71
CA TYR A 81 13.29 -1.84 -8.62
C TYR A 81 11.78 -1.72 -8.37
N ALA A 82 10.98 -1.62 -9.43
CA ALA A 82 9.52 -1.57 -9.33
C ALA A 82 8.97 -2.87 -8.72
N SER A 83 9.48 -4.03 -9.17
CA SER A 83 9.11 -5.34 -8.62
C SER A 83 9.50 -5.48 -7.15
N ALA A 84 10.72 -5.05 -6.79
CA ALA A 84 11.19 -5.05 -5.40
C ALA A 84 10.34 -4.16 -4.50
N SER A 85 9.94 -2.97 -4.98
CA SER A 85 9.00 -2.09 -4.28
C SER A 85 7.67 -2.80 -4.00
N GLY A 86 7.11 -3.49 -5.01
CA GLY A 86 5.90 -4.29 -4.88
C GLY A 86 6.01 -5.42 -3.85
N ILE A 87 7.12 -6.13 -3.85
CA ILE A 87 7.42 -7.19 -2.87
C ILE A 87 7.46 -6.60 -1.45
N ILE A 88 8.26 -5.55 -1.24
CA ILE A 88 8.40 -4.88 0.06
C ILE A 88 7.05 -4.39 0.58
N TRP A 89 6.27 -3.73 -0.28
CA TRP A 89 4.93 -3.25 0.04
C TRP A 89 3.99 -4.38 0.44
N ASN A 90 4.00 -5.49 -0.31
CA ASN A 90 3.10 -6.61 -0.06
C ASN A 90 3.42 -7.31 1.27
N ILE A 91 4.71 -7.49 1.58
CA ILE A 91 5.15 -8.03 2.87
C ILE A 91 4.66 -7.13 4.02
N GLY A 92 4.80 -5.82 3.87
CA GLY A 92 4.27 -4.84 4.81
C GLY A 92 2.75 -5.00 5.03
N ASN A 93 1.95 -5.09 3.97
CA ASN A 93 0.49 -5.25 4.10
C ASN A 93 0.09 -6.54 4.79
N ILE A 94 0.79 -7.63 4.51
CA ILE A 94 0.54 -8.90 5.18
C ILE A 94 0.85 -8.78 6.68
N MET A 95 1.97 -8.17 7.05
CA MET A 95 2.33 -7.91 8.44
C MET A 95 1.35 -6.95 9.13
N LEU A 96 0.75 -6.01 8.39
CA LEU A 96 -0.30 -5.12 8.91
C LEU A 96 -1.49 -5.95 9.37
N VAL A 97 -1.95 -6.91 8.56
CA VAL A 97 -3.08 -7.77 8.93
C VAL A 97 -2.73 -8.64 10.15
N VAL A 98 -1.52 -9.20 10.20
CA VAL A 98 -1.05 -9.93 11.39
C VAL A 98 -1.06 -9.04 12.62
N SER A 99 -0.59 -7.80 12.50
CA SER A 99 -0.61 -6.81 13.58
C SER A 99 -2.04 -6.49 14.05
N ILE A 100 -2.99 -6.28 13.11
CA ILE A 100 -4.40 -6.04 13.42
C ILE A 100 -5.00 -7.22 14.19
N VAL A 101 -4.68 -8.47 13.82
CA VAL A 101 -5.18 -9.66 14.53
C VAL A 101 -4.62 -9.76 15.95
N LEU A 102 -3.36 -9.37 16.15
CA LEU A 102 -2.65 -9.53 17.44
C LEU A 102 -2.89 -8.38 18.41
N ALA A 103 -2.86 -7.14 17.93
CA ALA A 103 -2.96 -5.93 18.74
C ALA A 103 -4.26 -5.15 18.50
N GLY A 104 -5.01 -5.41 17.43
CA GLY A 104 -6.22 -4.67 17.09
C GLY A 104 -5.95 -3.38 16.31
N PHE A 105 -7.01 -2.81 15.76
CA PHE A 105 -6.97 -1.57 14.98
C PHE A 105 -6.40 -0.39 15.77
N ALA A 106 -6.65 -0.34 17.09
CA ALA A 106 -6.15 0.69 18.02
C ALA A 106 -4.63 0.87 18.03
N PHE A 107 -3.86 -0.17 17.68
CA PHE A 107 -2.40 -0.13 17.72
C PHE A 107 -1.76 -0.35 16.35
N ALA A 108 -2.35 -1.21 15.52
CA ALA A 108 -1.78 -1.58 14.21
C ALA A 108 -1.81 -0.43 13.19
N PHE A 109 -2.94 0.27 13.07
CA PHE A 109 -3.04 1.41 12.15
C PHE A 109 -2.17 2.59 12.59
N PRO A 110 -2.19 3.01 13.87
CA PRO A 110 -1.48 4.21 14.28
C PRO A 110 0.03 4.09 14.19
N ILE A 111 0.54 2.94 14.64
CA ILE A 111 1.97 2.69 14.62
C ILE A 111 2.40 2.34 13.20
N GLY A 112 1.69 1.43 12.52
CA GLY A 112 2.10 0.96 11.20
C GLY A 112 1.91 2.01 10.12
N VAL A 113 0.66 2.43 9.89
CA VAL A 113 0.35 3.41 8.84
C VAL A 113 0.94 4.78 9.18
N GLY A 114 0.96 5.18 10.46
CA GLY A 114 1.58 6.43 10.88
C GLY A 114 3.08 6.48 10.55
N ILE A 115 3.85 5.45 10.89
CA ILE A 115 5.27 5.36 10.52
C ILE A 115 5.43 5.35 8.99
N ALA A 116 4.60 4.58 8.27
CA ALA A 116 4.69 4.49 6.82
C ALA A 116 4.49 5.84 6.13
N ILE A 117 3.50 6.63 6.55
CA ILE A 117 3.21 7.94 5.99
C ILE A 117 4.36 8.91 6.26
N VAL A 118 4.86 8.97 7.50
CA VAL A 118 5.96 9.88 7.85
C VAL A 118 7.25 9.49 7.14
N LEU A 119 7.68 8.23 7.26
CA LEU A 119 8.92 7.74 6.68
C LEU A 119 8.87 7.82 5.15
N GLY A 120 7.79 7.33 4.55
CA GLY A 120 7.63 7.32 3.09
C GLY A 120 7.60 8.72 2.50
N THR A 121 6.92 9.66 3.16
CA THR A 121 6.89 11.04 2.68
C THR A 121 8.25 11.71 2.79
N ILE A 122 8.97 11.55 3.91
CA ILE A 122 10.31 12.12 4.09
C ILE A 122 11.28 11.54 3.05
N LEU A 123 11.34 10.22 2.91
CA LEU A 123 12.25 9.56 1.96
C LEU A 123 11.92 9.95 0.51
N SER A 124 10.64 9.96 0.14
CA SER A 124 10.21 10.38 -1.19
C SER A 124 10.56 11.84 -1.47
N TYR A 125 10.40 12.72 -0.48
CA TYR A 125 10.72 14.14 -0.63
C TYR A 125 12.22 14.40 -0.76
N ILE A 126 13.07 13.64 -0.05
CA ILE A 126 14.54 13.70 -0.22
C ILE A 126 14.93 13.31 -1.64
N VAL A 127 14.28 12.29 -2.21
CA VAL A 127 14.60 11.80 -3.56
C VAL A 127 14.06 12.74 -4.63
N ASN A 128 12.87 13.30 -4.46
CA ASN A 128 12.23 14.13 -5.47
C ASN A 128 11.45 15.28 -4.79
N PRO A 129 12.14 16.37 -4.40
CA PRO A 129 11.52 17.48 -3.68
C PRO A 129 10.61 18.27 -4.61
N ASN A 130 9.32 17.90 -4.63
CA ASN A 130 8.28 18.56 -5.40
C ASN A 130 7.19 19.11 -4.49
N GLY A 131 6.64 20.28 -4.88
CA GLY A 131 5.54 20.93 -4.17
C GLY A 131 5.99 21.82 -3.01
N ASN A 132 5.02 22.37 -2.28
CA ASN A 132 5.29 23.25 -1.14
C ASN A 132 5.53 22.40 0.13
N PRO A 133 6.75 22.44 0.72
CA PRO A 133 7.07 21.63 1.91
C PRO A 133 6.19 21.98 3.11
N PHE A 134 5.82 23.26 3.29
CA PHE A 134 4.97 23.66 4.41
C PHE A 134 3.59 22.99 4.32
N LEU A 135 2.95 23.01 3.14
CA LEU A 135 1.67 22.34 2.94
C LEU A 135 1.78 20.83 3.09
N LEU A 136 2.88 20.23 2.60
CA LEU A 136 3.12 18.79 2.72
C LEU A 136 3.23 18.36 4.19
N PHE A 137 4.11 18.98 4.97
CA PHE A 137 4.33 18.62 6.37
C PHE A 137 3.13 18.98 7.25
N LEU A 138 2.43 20.07 6.96
CA LEU A 138 1.17 20.41 7.63
C LEU A 138 0.09 19.34 7.39
N GLY A 139 -0.03 18.86 6.15
CA GLY A 139 -0.93 17.76 5.81
C GLY A 139 -0.59 16.47 6.59
N ILE A 140 0.70 16.13 6.69
CA ILE A 140 1.16 14.99 7.50
C ILE A 140 0.78 15.17 8.98
N THR A 141 0.93 16.37 9.54
CA THR A 141 0.54 16.64 10.93
C THR A 141 -0.95 16.39 11.15
N PHE A 142 -1.82 16.84 10.25
CA PHE A 142 -3.26 16.58 10.33
C PHE A 142 -3.58 15.09 10.21
N ILE A 143 -2.91 14.36 9.33
CA ILE A 143 -3.09 12.91 9.18
C ILE A 143 -2.68 12.19 10.47
N ILE A 144 -1.53 12.54 11.07
CA ILE A 144 -1.09 11.95 12.34
C ILE A 144 -2.10 12.22 13.45
N ALA A 145 -2.60 13.46 13.56
CA ALA A 145 -3.61 13.81 14.54
C ALA A 145 -4.90 12.98 14.35
N ALA A 146 -5.39 12.84 13.11
CA ALA A 146 -6.56 12.04 12.79
C ALA A 146 -6.36 10.55 13.16
N ILE A 147 -5.20 9.99 12.83
CA ILE A 147 -4.83 8.61 13.19
C ILE A 147 -4.83 8.41 14.71
N ILE A 148 -4.24 9.35 15.47
CA ILE A 148 -4.21 9.27 16.94
C ILE A 148 -5.62 9.34 17.52
N LEU A 149 -6.45 10.25 17.04
CA LEU A 149 -7.85 10.37 17.47
C LEU A 149 -8.65 9.09 17.19
N ASP A 150 -8.48 8.50 16.01
CA ASP A 150 -9.10 7.22 15.65
C ASP A 150 -8.63 6.09 16.60
N SER A 151 -7.33 6.06 16.91
CA SER A 151 -6.74 5.13 17.90
C SER A 151 -7.48 5.20 19.24
N PHE A 152 -7.66 6.42 19.76
CA PHE A 152 -8.34 6.64 21.03
C PHE A 152 -9.80 6.21 20.97
N ALA A 153 -10.49 6.48 19.87
CA ALA A 153 -11.86 6.01 19.65
C ALA A 153 -11.93 4.47 19.68
N TYR A 154 -10.99 3.78 19.03
CA TYR A 154 -10.90 2.32 19.06
C TYR A 154 -10.63 1.78 20.47
N ILE A 155 -9.73 2.41 21.25
CA ILE A 155 -9.44 2.02 22.62
C ILE A 155 -10.69 2.19 23.51
N LEU A 156 -11.41 3.31 23.38
CA LEU A 156 -12.63 3.56 24.14
C LEU A 156 -13.73 2.56 23.78
N ARG A 157 -13.91 2.25 22.50
CA ARG A 157 -14.85 1.24 22.02
C ARG A 157 -14.50 -0.15 22.56
N ASP A 158 -13.24 -0.57 22.46
CA ASP A 158 -12.85 -1.91 22.91
C ASP A 158 -12.97 -2.06 24.43
N LYS A 159 -12.73 -0.99 25.21
CA LYS A 159 -13.06 -0.93 26.64
C LYS A 159 -14.56 -1.08 26.89
N HIS A 160 -15.39 -0.34 26.16
CA HIS A 160 -16.85 -0.39 26.29
C HIS A 160 -17.42 -1.78 25.95
N LEU A 161 -16.87 -2.45 24.94
CA LEU A 161 -17.25 -3.81 24.54
C LEU A 161 -16.66 -4.90 25.45
N GLY A 162 -15.92 -4.55 26.50
CA GLY A 162 -15.29 -5.50 27.43
C GLY A 162 -14.22 -6.39 26.78
N ARG A 163 -13.66 -5.99 25.63
CA ARG A 163 -12.62 -6.77 24.93
C ARG A 163 -11.30 -6.69 25.69
N LYS A 164 -10.97 -7.73 26.45
CA LYS A 164 -9.65 -7.90 27.07
C LYS A 164 -8.67 -8.51 26.06
N LEU A 165 -7.83 -7.66 25.47
CA LEU A 165 -6.71 -8.11 24.66
C LEU A 165 -5.55 -8.59 25.57
N ASN A 166 -4.94 -9.71 25.23
CA ASN A 166 -3.79 -10.25 25.96
C ASN A 166 -2.55 -9.36 25.72
N GLY A 167 -1.98 -8.80 26.79
CA GLY A 167 -0.83 -7.89 26.70
C GLY A 167 0.40 -8.46 25.97
N SER A 168 0.63 -9.77 26.03
CA SER A 168 1.71 -10.43 25.27
C SER A 168 1.44 -10.44 23.76
N LYS A 169 0.18 -10.65 23.35
CA LYS A 169 -0.23 -10.56 21.93
C LYS A 169 -0.14 -9.12 21.42
N ILE A 170 -0.54 -8.14 22.23
CA ILE A 170 -0.42 -6.71 21.89
C ILE A 170 1.06 -6.34 21.62
N LYS A 171 1.99 -6.73 22.50
CA LYS A 171 3.42 -6.46 22.31
C LYS A 171 3.93 -7.00 20.97
N LYS A 172 3.59 -8.25 20.64
CA LYS A 172 3.95 -8.85 19.33
C LYS A 172 3.31 -8.08 18.17
N GLY A 173 2.03 -7.73 18.26
CA GLY A 173 1.34 -6.97 17.23
C GLY A 173 1.94 -5.58 17.01
N ILE A 174 2.38 -4.89 18.07
CA ILE A 174 3.10 -3.61 17.96
C ILE A 174 4.42 -3.79 17.19
N ILE A 175 5.20 -4.84 17.47
CA ILE A 175 6.44 -5.13 16.72
C ILE A 175 6.14 -5.32 15.24
N PHE A 176 5.14 -6.14 14.89
CA PHE A 176 4.72 -6.32 13.50
C PHE A 176 4.23 -5.00 12.88
N SER A 177 3.59 -4.14 13.66
CA SER A 177 3.15 -2.82 13.22
C SER A 177 4.32 -1.91 12.86
N ILE A 178 5.39 -1.91 13.66
CA ILE A 178 6.60 -1.11 13.39
C ILE A 178 7.26 -1.61 12.11
N ILE A 179 7.43 -2.92 11.97
CA ILE A 179 8.03 -3.53 10.76
C ILE A 179 7.16 -3.19 9.53
N THR A 180 5.84 -3.31 9.65
CA THR A 180 4.88 -2.88 8.62
C THR A 180 5.13 -1.43 8.20
N GLY A 181 5.22 -0.52 9.17
CA GLY A 181 5.41 0.89 8.92
C GLY A 181 6.72 1.20 8.20
N ILE A 182 7.80 0.50 8.57
CA ILE A 182 9.09 0.63 7.89
C ILE A 182 9.01 0.10 6.46
N LEU A 183 8.47 -1.11 6.25
CA LEU A 183 8.38 -1.71 4.92
C LEU A 183 7.50 -0.88 3.98
N ILE A 184 6.29 -0.49 4.43
CA ILE A 184 5.40 0.36 3.64
C ILE A 184 5.99 1.78 3.50
N GLY A 185 6.73 2.29 4.48
CA GLY A 185 7.44 3.56 4.33
C GLY A 185 8.59 3.51 3.32
N LEU A 186 9.20 2.34 3.10
CA LEU A 186 10.32 2.18 2.17
C LEU A 186 9.88 1.95 0.72
N PHE A 187 8.70 1.40 0.46
CA PHE A 187 8.29 1.09 -0.92
C PHE A 187 8.31 2.32 -1.86
N PRO A 188 7.88 3.54 -1.46
CA PRO A 188 7.85 4.69 -2.37
C PRO A 188 9.25 5.08 -2.82
N PHE A 189 10.25 4.92 -1.96
CA PHE A 189 11.64 5.17 -2.29
C PHE A 189 12.09 4.28 -3.45
N PHE A 190 11.93 2.95 -3.33
CA PHE A 190 12.28 2.02 -4.41
C PHE A 190 11.46 2.25 -5.68
N LEU A 191 10.17 2.57 -5.54
CA LEU A 191 9.30 2.88 -6.66
C LEU A 191 9.79 4.12 -7.42
N SER A 192 10.20 5.16 -6.68
CA SER A 192 10.69 6.41 -7.26
C SER A 192 12.00 6.27 -8.04
N LEU A 193 12.82 5.26 -7.73
CA LEU A 193 14.02 4.95 -8.50
C LEU A 193 13.69 4.39 -9.90
N SER A 194 12.55 3.71 -10.05
CA SER A 194 12.11 3.15 -11.33
C SER A 194 11.34 4.15 -12.21
N LEU A 195 10.81 5.21 -11.62
CA LEU A 195 9.96 6.21 -12.27
C LEU A 195 10.77 7.29 -13.01
N THR A 196 10.29 7.70 -14.18
CA THR A 196 10.80 8.88 -14.91
C THR A 196 10.69 10.16 -14.05
N PRO A 197 11.70 11.05 -14.04
CA PRO A 197 12.89 11.09 -14.92
C PRO A 197 14.09 10.26 -14.45
N LYS A 198 14.03 9.62 -13.27
CA LYS A 198 15.16 8.85 -12.74
C LYS A 198 15.31 7.47 -13.38
N GLY A 199 14.17 6.84 -13.68
CA GLY A 199 14.09 5.58 -14.40
C GLY A 199 13.29 5.69 -15.70
N SER A 200 13.15 4.55 -16.36
CA SER A 200 12.53 4.38 -17.67
C SER A 200 11.02 4.12 -17.65
N LEU A 201 10.42 3.88 -16.47
CA LEU A 201 9.00 3.55 -16.36
C LEU A 201 8.13 4.78 -16.10
N ASP A 202 6.98 4.83 -16.77
CA ASP A 202 5.92 5.78 -16.44
C ASP A 202 4.98 5.23 -15.36
N SER A 203 3.98 6.05 -14.96
CA SER A 203 3.03 5.69 -13.90
C SER A 203 2.17 4.46 -14.21
N TYR A 204 2.03 4.06 -15.48
CA TYR A 204 1.28 2.87 -15.89
C TYR A 204 2.18 1.64 -15.91
N ALA A 205 3.32 1.75 -16.61
CA ALA A 205 4.28 0.66 -16.72
C ALA A 205 4.85 0.23 -15.36
N VAL A 206 5.14 1.19 -14.47
CA VAL A 206 5.66 0.88 -13.12
C VAL A 206 4.68 0.01 -12.33
N MET A 207 3.38 0.24 -12.48
CA MET A 207 2.35 -0.47 -11.73
C MET A 207 2.29 -1.95 -12.13
N LEU A 208 2.60 -2.29 -13.39
CA LEU A 208 2.66 -3.67 -13.84
C LEU A 208 3.67 -4.47 -13.02
N PHE A 209 4.88 -3.94 -12.88
CA PHE A 209 5.98 -4.59 -12.17
C PHE A 209 5.77 -4.54 -10.66
N PHE A 210 5.27 -3.43 -10.13
CA PHE A 210 4.89 -3.33 -8.72
C PHE A 210 3.85 -4.37 -8.32
N THR A 211 2.73 -4.45 -9.05
CA THR A 211 1.68 -5.43 -8.75
C THR A 211 2.11 -6.87 -9.07
N GLY A 212 2.97 -7.06 -10.08
CA GLY A 212 3.60 -8.34 -10.37
C GLY A 212 4.49 -8.83 -9.23
N GLY A 213 5.34 -7.97 -8.68
CA GLY A 213 6.16 -8.27 -7.50
C GLY A 213 5.32 -8.56 -6.25
N ALA A 214 4.24 -7.80 -6.05
CA ALA A 214 3.28 -8.08 -4.98
C ALA A 214 2.62 -9.46 -5.16
N LEU A 215 2.19 -9.82 -6.37
CA LEU A 215 1.60 -11.12 -6.65
C LEU A 215 2.61 -12.26 -6.45
N LEU A 216 3.84 -12.12 -6.95
CA LEU A 216 4.90 -13.12 -6.80
C LEU A 216 5.27 -13.38 -5.34
N SER A 217 5.31 -12.33 -4.52
CA SER A 217 5.56 -12.45 -3.07
C SER A 217 4.37 -13.02 -2.30
N THR A 218 3.17 -13.04 -2.87
CA THR A 218 1.96 -13.48 -2.17
C THR A 218 1.99 -14.98 -1.84
N ALA A 219 2.41 -15.84 -2.78
CA ALA A 219 2.40 -17.29 -2.57
C ALA A 219 3.37 -17.77 -1.46
N PRO A 220 4.65 -17.36 -1.42
CA PRO A 220 5.57 -17.72 -0.33
C PRO A 220 5.10 -17.22 1.04
N PHE A 221 4.53 -16.01 1.10
CA PHE A 221 4.12 -15.42 2.36
C PHE A 221 2.86 -16.05 2.92
N ILE A 222 1.90 -16.40 2.07
CA ILE A 222 0.72 -17.14 2.50
C ILE A 222 1.09 -18.52 3.03
N TYR A 223 2.03 -19.20 2.37
CA TYR A 223 2.57 -20.46 2.88
C TYR A 223 3.19 -20.29 4.28
N LEU A 224 3.99 -19.24 4.49
CA LEU A 224 4.59 -18.94 5.80
C LEU A 224 3.54 -18.66 6.88
N ILE A 225 2.53 -17.83 6.60
CA ILE A 225 1.46 -17.50 7.57
C ILE A 225 0.65 -18.72 7.96
N SER A 226 0.36 -19.61 7.00
CA SER A 226 -0.41 -20.82 7.27
C SER A 226 0.26 -21.72 8.31
N LYS A 227 1.60 -21.65 8.42
CA LYS A 227 2.42 -22.41 9.38
C LYS A 227 2.50 -21.77 10.77
N PHE A 228 2.26 -20.46 10.91
CA PHE A 228 2.25 -19.77 12.21
C PHE A 228 0.92 -19.90 12.97
N ARG A 229 -0.13 -20.40 12.31
CA ARG A 229 -1.48 -20.60 12.89
C ARG A 229 -1.81 -22.07 13.21
N ALA A 230 -0.98 -23.02 12.78
CA ALA A 230 -1.05 -24.43 13.19
C ALA A 230 -0.30 -24.62 14.50
#